data_AF-A0A6P7HIG5-F1
#
_entry.id   AF-A0A6P7HIG5-F1
#
_cell.length_a   1.000
_cell.length_b   1.000
_cell.length_c   1.000
_cell.angle_alpha   90.00
_cell.angle_beta   90.00
_cell.angle_gamma   90.00
#
_symmetry.space_group_name_H-M   'P 1'
#
loop_
_entity.id
_entity.type
_entity.pdbx_description
1 polymer ?
#
loop_
_entity_poly.entity_id
_entity_poly.type
_entity_poly.pdbx_seq_one_letter_code
_entity_poly.pdbx_strand_id
1 'polypeptide(L)'
;MAEGGDVEWELSKENIQPLRRGRAISALHQALSHSDGATSAINQQRQAFESELRMYDGDDPLDVWDRYIKWTEQTFPQGGRESNLTTLLERAVTRFTEEKKYHNDPRYVDLWIKFAESCPEPLDIYRYMQAQGIGVTQATLYIAWSEEYENHGNFRKADLVYQEGFKKRAEPHDKLLQFHKALQARVSRQVMSNLEEDSDDDEPEQPERVSLADLKHRGKKKTIIPVNRTGPAIRNISGGLQSHRITAVGGASNSRLMIFDENTAQSAGPSEPKLESWVAPPTSRAKENEHQPEKWSDVKMPQKTKFGHTVMAPPPPKPTFQPFVEEAEKPPTMTPCKINPAVNTVLSARKPSKEETPLKRLQEYHQQQKEAESGKAQEQSMYCKELLLNGATEFCFEELRAEHYFKKMAQGSDNVGGQKRDTSPSE
;
A
#
# COMPACT_ATOMS: atom_id res chain seq x y z
N MET A 1 -13.15 15.00 -40.77
CA MET A 1 -12.87 15.91 -39.64
C MET A 1 -13.67 15.40 -38.47
N ALA A 2 -13.01 14.75 -37.52
CA ALA A 2 -13.59 14.24 -36.27
C ALA A 2 -12.74 14.78 -35.13
N GLU A 3 -12.80 16.09 -34.92
CA GLU A 3 -12.26 16.77 -33.74
C GLU A 3 -13.46 17.08 -32.84
N GLY A 4 -13.47 16.56 -31.61
CA GLY A 4 -14.54 16.83 -30.65
C GLY A 4 -14.65 15.83 -29.49
N GLY A 5 -13.94 14.69 -29.53
CA GLY A 5 -13.96 13.69 -28.46
C GLY A 5 -12.88 13.84 -27.39
N ASP A 6 -12.01 14.86 -27.47
CA ASP A 6 -10.74 14.90 -26.73
C ASP A 6 -10.76 15.76 -25.45
N VAL A 7 -11.95 16.12 -24.92
CA VAL A 7 -12.08 17.15 -23.87
C VAL A 7 -12.40 16.57 -22.49
N GLU A 8 -12.97 15.36 -22.40
CA GLU A 8 -13.43 14.81 -21.11
C GLU A 8 -12.26 14.47 -20.18
N TRP A 9 -11.16 13.96 -20.72
CA TRP A 9 -9.96 13.66 -19.93
C TRP A 9 -9.21 14.93 -19.51
N GLU A 10 -9.24 16.01 -20.31
CA GLU A 10 -8.64 17.29 -19.93
C GLU A 10 -9.34 17.91 -18.71
N LEU A 11 -10.67 17.78 -18.62
CA LEU A 11 -11.47 18.25 -17.49
C LEU A 11 -11.17 17.49 -16.20
N SER A 12 -10.72 16.24 -16.31
CA SER A 12 -10.47 15.34 -15.18
C SER A 12 -8.98 15.00 -14.99
N LYS A 13 -8.06 15.68 -15.68
CA LYS A 13 -6.62 15.32 -15.67
C LYS A 13 -5.99 15.37 -14.28
N GLU A 14 -6.44 16.29 -13.43
CA GLU A 14 -6.00 16.42 -12.03
C GLU A 14 -6.44 15.23 -11.17
N ASN A 15 -7.45 14.48 -11.62
CA ASN A 15 -7.98 13.29 -11.00
C ASN A 15 -7.42 12.00 -11.63
N ILE A 16 -6.37 12.08 -12.46
CA ILE A 16 -5.73 10.92 -13.09
C ILE A 16 -4.34 10.73 -12.49
N GLN A 17 -4.18 9.68 -11.68
CA GLN A 17 -2.88 9.30 -11.15
C GLN A 17 -1.95 8.91 -12.31
N PRO A 18 -0.76 9.54 -12.43
CA PRO A 18 0.24 9.17 -13.43
C PRO A 18 0.81 7.79 -13.11
N LEU A 19 0.77 6.89 -14.08
CA LEU A 19 1.31 5.53 -13.98
C LEU A 19 2.51 5.38 -14.91
N ARG A 20 3.58 4.71 -14.44
CA ARG A 20 4.80 4.49 -15.24
C ARG A 20 4.54 3.74 -16.56
N ARG A 21 3.52 2.85 -16.58
CA ARG A 21 3.10 2.08 -17.77
C ARG A 21 2.10 2.83 -18.66
N GLY A 22 1.62 3.99 -18.23
CA GLY A 22 0.50 4.70 -18.85
C GLY A 22 -0.86 4.05 -18.55
N ARG A 23 -1.92 4.58 -19.17
CA ARG A 23 -3.31 4.11 -19.05
C ARG A 23 -3.91 3.88 -20.44
N ALA A 24 -4.81 2.91 -20.54
CA ALA A 24 -5.57 2.71 -21.76
C ALA A 24 -6.62 3.81 -21.92
N ILE A 25 -6.61 4.53 -23.05
CA ILE A 25 -7.50 5.69 -23.30
C ILE A 25 -8.98 5.27 -23.28
N SER A 26 -9.31 4.11 -23.84
CA SER A 26 -10.68 3.57 -23.83
C SER A 26 -11.19 3.31 -22.41
N ALA A 27 -10.36 2.70 -21.56
CA ALA A 27 -10.70 2.43 -20.17
C ALA A 27 -10.77 3.73 -19.35
N LEU A 28 -9.93 4.72 -19.67
CA LEU A 28 -9.99 6.05 -19.08
C LEU A 28 -11.31 6.75 -19.42
N HIS A 29 -11.70 6.78 -20.69
CA HIS A 29 -12.99 7.36 -21.09
C HIS A 29 -14.16 6.65 -20.41
N GLN A 30 -14.11 5.32 -20.34
CA GLN A 30 -15.11 4.56 -19.60
C GLN A 30 -15.17 4.99 -18.13
N ALA A 31 -14.02 5.06 -17.45
CA ALA A 31 -13.93 5.46 -16.05
C ALA A 31 -14.39 6.91 -15.79
N LEU A 32 -14.14 7.82 -16.74
CA LEU A 32 -14.53 9.23 -16.62
C LEU A 32 -16.01 9.47 -16.92
N SER A 33 -16.60 8.67 -17.82
CA SER A 33 -18.04 8.72 -18.14
C SER A 33 -18.95 8.20 -17.03
N HIS A 34 -18.38 7.63 -15.97
CA HIS A 34 -19.11 7.05 -14.85
C HIS A 34 -19.67 8.14 -13.93
N SER A 35 -20.92 8.54 -14.18
CA SER A 35 -21.73 9.29 -13.20
C SER A 35 -22.16 8.40 -12.02
N ASP A 36 -22.66 8.99 -10.93
CA ASP A 36 -22.97 8.34 -9.64
C ASP A 36 -23.77 7.01 -9.71
N GLY A 37 -24.53 6.77 -10.79
CA GLY A 37 -25.25 5.50 -11.02
C GLY A 37 -24.36 4.31 -11.48
N ALA A 38 -23.18 4.57 -12.04
CA ALA A 38 -22.26 3.55 -12.54
C ALA A 38 -21.46 2.82 -11.43
N THR A 39 -21.47 3.36 -10.20
CA THR A 39 -20.87 2.73 -9.02
C THR A 39 -21.40 1.31 -8.77
N SER A 40 -22.69 1.07 -9.05
CA SER A 40 -23.30 -0.26 -8.93
C SER A 40 -22.70 -1.28 -9.92
N ALA A 41 -22.46 -0.88 -11.17
CA ALA A 41 -21.87 -1.76 -12.18
C ALA A 41 -20.41 -2.09 -11.86
N ILE A 42 -19.63 -1.11 -11.39
CA ILE A 42 -18.26 -1.31 -10.92
C ILE A 42 -18.22 -2.28 -9.73
N ASN A 43 -19.16 -2.10 -8.78
CA ASN A 43 -19.27 -2.98 -7.61
C ASN A 43 -19.65 -4.42 -8.01
N GLN A 44 -20.55 -4.60 -8.98
CA GLN A 44 -20.90 -5.91 -9.52
C GLN A 44 -19.70 -6.59 -10.20
N GLN A 45 -18.95 -5.85 -11.02
CA GLN A 45 -17.76 -6.37 -11.66
C GLN A 45 -16.69 -6.78 -10.64
N ARG A 46 -16.52 -5.99 -9.58
CA ARG A 46 -15.66 -6.33 -8.45
C ARG A 46 -16.11 -7.62 -7.75
N GLN A 47 -17.41 -7.78 -7.52
CA GLN A 47 -17.96 -9.01 -6.94
C GLN A 47 -17.73 -10.22 -7.83
N ALA A 48 -17.86 -10.07 -9.14
CA ALA A 48 -17.57 -11.14 -10.11
C ALA A 48 -16.11 -11.59 -10.07
N PHE A 49 -15.15 -10.66 -9.95
CA PHE A 49 -13.75 -11.01 -9.76
C PHE A 49 -13.49 -11.70 -8.41
N GLU A 50 -14.13 -11.25 -7.33
CA GLU A 50 -14.00 -11.90 -6.01
C GLU A 50 -14.63 -13.30 -5.97
N SER A 51 -15.74 -13.53 -6.68
CA SER A 51 -16.32 -14.87 -6.79
C SER A 51 -15.46 -15.78 -7.67
N GLU A 52 -14.93 -15.25 -8.78
CA GLU A 52 -13.96 -15.94 -9.62
C GLU A 52 -12.75 -16.38 -8.77
N LEU A 53 -12.14 -15.49 -7.99
CA LEU A 53 -10.99 -15.81 -7.12
C LEU A 53 -11.25 -16.91 -6.08
N ARG A 54 -12.49 -17.07 -5.60
CA ARG A 54 -12.85 -18.09 -4.60
C ARG A 54 -13.20 -19.43 -5.23
N MET A 55 -13.83 -19.38 -6.40
CA MET A 55 -14.39 -20.55 -7.09
C MET A 55 -13.52 -21.05 -8.24
N TYR A 56 -12.41 -20.36 -8.50
CA TYR A 56 -11.42 -20.71 -9.51
C TYR A 56 -10.86 -22.10 -9.26
N ASP A 57 -10.94 -22.93 -10.28
CA ASP A 57 -10.55 -24.34 -10.28
C ASP A 57 -9.61 -24.65 -11.46
N GLY A 58 -9.02 -23.59 -12.03
CA GLY A 58 -8.11 -23.71 -13.16
C GLY A 58 -6.65 -23.86 -12.73
N ASP A 59 -5.78 -24.11 -13.71
CA ASP A 59 -4.36 -24.39 -13.48
C ASP A 59 -3.55 -23.14 -13.09
N ASP A 60 -3.99 -21.93 -13.49
CA ASP A 60 -3.27 -20.67 -13.26
C ASP A 60 -4.07 -19.63 -12.45
N PRO A 61 -4.14 -19.78 -11.11
CA PRO A 61 -4.80 -18.81 -10.24
C PRO A 61 -4.21 -17.39 -10.34
N LEU A 62 -2.93 -17.23 -10.70
CA LEU A 62 -2.27 -15.92 -10.80
C LEU A 62 -2.89 -15.04 -11.90
N ASP A 63 -3.39 -15.65 -12.98
CA ASP A 63 -4.03 -14.91 -14.09
C ASP A 63 -5.24 -14.09 -13.64
N VAL A 64 -6.08 -14.67 -12.78
CA VAL A 64 -7.27 -13.98 -12.24
C VAL A 64 -6.85 -12.75 -11.43
N TRP A 65 -5.78 -12.86 -10.63
CA TRP A 65 -5.24 -11.74 -9.87
C TRP A 65 -4.65 -10.65 -10.77
N ASP A 66 -3.87 -11.01 -11.79
CA ASP A 66 -3.30 -10.05 -12.74
C ASP A 66 -4.40 -9.30 -13.50
N ARG A 67 -5.43 -10.01 -13.97
CA ARG A 67 -6.62 -9.39 -14.60
C ARG A 67 -7.36 -8.46 -13.64
N TYR A 68 -7.58 -8.89 -12.41
CA TYR A 68 -8.29 -8.10 -11.41
C TYR A 68 -7.52 -6.83 -11.04
N ILE A 69 -6.20 -6.92 -10.84
CA ILE A 69 -5.33 -5.77 -10.55
C ILE A 69 -5.32 -4.77 -11.71
N LYS A 70 -5.15 -5.24 -12.96
CA LYS A 70 -5.18 -4.39 -14.15
C LYS A 70 -6.54 -3.70 -14.31
N TRP A 71 -7.63 -4.42 -14.05
CA TRP A 71 -8.97 -3.85 -14.05
C TRP A 71 -9.10 -2.75 -12.98
N THR A 72 -8.65 -3.01 -11.74
CA THR A 72 -8.69 -2.00 -10.67
C THR A 72 -7.89 -0.74 -11.02
N GLU A 73 -6.70 -0.88 -11.61
CA GLU A 73 -5.90 0.27 -12.06
C GLU A 73 -6.62 1.10 -13.13
N GLN A 74 -7.31 0.44 -14.04
CA GLN A 74 -8.02 1.09 -15.15
C GLN A 74 -9.31 1.76 -14.71
N THR A 75 -10.09 1.11 -13.84
CA THR A 75 -11.40 1.60 -13.39
C THR A 75 -11.30 2.76 -12.40
N PHE A 76 -10.21 2.86 -11.64
CA PHE A 76 -10.01 3.90 -10.65
C PHE A 76 -8.87 4.87 -11.05
N PRO A 77 -9.16 5.91 -11.85
CA PRO A 77 -8.14 6.85 -12.32
C PRO A 77 -7.51 7.68 -11.19
N GLN A 78 -8.27 8.00 -10.14
CA GLN A 78 -7.81 8.85 -9.02
C GLN A 78 -6.82 8.15 -8.08
N GLY A 79 -6.77 6.80 -8.11
CA GLY A 79 -6.02 6.05 -7.11
C GLY A 79 -6.55 6.27 -5.69
N GLY A 80 -5.94 5.59 -4.71
CA GLY A 80 -6.28 5.76 -3.29
C GLY A 80 -7.25 4.72 -2.74
N ARG A 81 -7.88 5.03 -1.58
CA ARG A 81 -8.57 4.05 -0.72
C ARG A 81 -9.76 3.37 -1.40
N GLU A 82 -10.47 4.05 -2.29
CA GLU A 82 -11.66 3.50 -2.96
C GLU A 82 -11.33 2.32 -3.88
N SER A 83 -10.13 2.33 -4.47
CA SER A 83 -9.66 1.25 -5.33
C SER A 83 -9.30 -0.03 -4.56
N ASN A 84 -9.00 0.08 -3.25
CA ASN A 84 -8.45 -1.00 -2.43
C ASN A 84 -7.24 -1.73 -3.07
N LEU A 85 -6.52 -1.05 -3.97
CA LEU A 85 -5.44 -1.65 -4.76
C LEU A 85 -4.30 -2.18 -3.88
N THR A 86 -3.88 -1.42 -2.86
CA THR A 86 -2.82 -1.85 -1.94
C THR A 86 -3.21 -3.12 -1.18
N THR A 87 -4.46 -3.20 -0.69
CA THR A 87 -5.00 -4.39 -0.02
C THR A 87 -5.08 -5.57 -0.98
N LEU A 88 -5.43 -5.33 -2.24
CA LEU A 88 -5.48 -6.36 -3.28
C LEU A 88 -4.08 -6.91 -3.59
N LEU A 89 -3.10 -6.03 -3.76
CA LEU A 89 -1.70 -6.39 -3.96
C LEU A 89 -1.16 -7.18 -2.76
N GLU A 90 -1.43 -6.74 -1.53
CA GLU A 90 -1.01 -7.45 -0.31
C GLU A 90 -1.58 -8.87 -0.25
N ARG A 91 -2.87 -9.05 -0.55
CA ARG A 91 -3.53 -10.36 -0.60
C ARG A 91 -2.91 -11.27 -1.65
N ALA A 92 -2.67 -10.74 -2.86
CA ALA A 92 -2.05 -11.49 -3.94
C ALA A 92 -0.63 -11.94 -3.57
N VAL A 93 0.20 -11.01 -3.10
CA VAL A 93 1.57 -11.27 -2.67
C VAL A 93 1.59 -12.36 -1.61
N THR A 94 0.77 -12.21 -0.56
CA THR A 94 0.70 -13.16 0.56
C THR A 94 0.30 -14.56 0.11
N ARG A 95 -0.66 -14.67 -0.81
CA ARG A 95 -1.15 -15.98 -1.25
C ARG A 95 -0.10 -16.76 -2.03
N PHE A 96 0.71 -16.07 -2.83
CA PHE A 96 1.68 -16.72 -3.74
C PHE A 96 3.12 -16.74 -3.20
N THR A 97 3.40 -16.19 -2.01
CA THR A 97 4.76 -16.21 -1.44
C THR A 97 5.29 -17.63 -1.25
N GLU A 98 4.44 -18.56 -0.82
CA GLU A 98 4.79 -19.97 -0.58
C GLU A 98 4.83 -20.79 -1.89
N GLU A 99 4.15 -20.33 -2.94
CA GLU A 99 4.05 -21.00 -4.23
C GLU A 99 5.27 -20.71 -5.12
N LYS A 100 6.34 -21.51 -4.94
CA LYS A 100 7.60 -21.39 -5.71
C LYS A 100 7.43 -21.46 -7.24
N LYS A 101 6.32 -21.99 -7.76
CA LYS A 101 6.05 -22.05 -9.21
C LYS A 101 5.99 -20.67 -9.86
N TYR A 102 5.57 -19.64 -9.12
CA TYR A 102 5.39 -18.28 -9.66
C TYR A 102 6.57 -17.35 -9.39
N HIS A 103 7.58 -17.79 -8.64
CA HIS A 103 8.71 -16.93 -8.24
C HIS A 103 9.43 -16.29 -9.43
N ASN A 104 9.52 -16.97 -10.57
CA ASN A 104 10.17 -16.46 -11.78
C ASN A 104 9.19 -15.99 -12.86
N ASP A 105 7.88 -15.97 -12.60
CA ASP A 105 6.89 -15.47 -13.56
C ASP A 105 6.97 -13.93 -13.64
N PRO A 106 7.13 -13.33 -14.84
CA PRO A 106 7.15 -11.88 -15.01
C PRO A 106 5.93 -11.17 -14.40
N ARG A 107 4.74 -11.79 -14.45
CA ARG A 107 3.49 -11.24 -13.90
C ARG A 107 3.58 -11.11 -12.38
N TYR A 108 4.17 -12.10 -11.73
CA TYR A 108 4.32 -12.09 -10.27
C TYR A 108 5.37 -11.08 -9.82
N VAL A 109 6.50 -10.98 -10.54
CA VAL A 109 7.53 -9.98 -10.26
C VAL A 109 6.98 -8.56 -10.45
N ASP A 110 6.20 -8.33 -11.51
CA ASP A 110 5.52 -7.06 -11.74
C ASP A 110 4.56 -6.69 -10.59
N LEU A 111 3.83 -7.67 -10.06
CA LEU A 111 2.92 -7.50 -8.94
C LEU A 111 3.67 -7.06 -7.68
N TRP A 112 4.81 -7.69 -7.40
CA TRP A 112 5.69 -7.29 -6.29
C TRP A 112 6.30 -5.91 -6.46
N ILE A 113 6.73 -5.54 -7.68
CA ILE A 113 7.26 -4.21 -7.97
C ILE A 113 6.17 -3.16 -7.71
N LYS A 114 4.93 -3.39 -8.16
CA LYS A 114 3.79 -2.50 -7.87
C LYS A 114 3.50 -2.41 -6.37
N PHE A 115 3.60 -3.52 -5.65
CA PHE A 115 3.47 -3.53 -4.20
C PHE A 115 4.56 -2.68 -3.53
N ALA A 116 5.81 -2.78 -4.01
CA ALA A 116 6.94 -1.98 -3.53
C ALA A 116 6.72 -0.48 -3.75
N GLU A 117 6.25 -0.08 -4.94
CA GLU A 117 5.92 1.32 -5.27
C GLU A 117 4.80 1.90 -4.37
N SER A 118 3.93 1.05 -3.80
CA SER A 118 2.85 1.47 -2.90
C SER A 118 3.23 1.56 -1.42
N CYS A 119 4.45 1.12 -1.06
CA CYS A 119 4.92 1.07 0.32
C CYS A 119 5.87 2.23 0.66
N PRO A 120 5.95 2.64 1.95
CA PRO A 120 6.80 3.76 2.36
C PRO A 120 8.30 3.45 2.24
N GLU A 121 8.70 2.19 2.40
CA GLU A 121 10.09 1.72 2.30
C GLU A 121 10.22 0.62 1.21
N PRO A 122 10.31 0.99 -0.08
CA PRO A 122 10.38 0.02 -1.18
C PRO A 122 11.61 -0.89 -1.11
N LEU A 123 12.74 -0.37 -0.59
CA LEU A 123 14.01 -1.10 -0.52
C LEU A 123 13.94 -2.37 0.33
N ASP A 124 13.13 -2.39 1.39
CA ASP A 124 12.97 -3.58 2.21
C ASP A 124 12.22 -4.69 1.48
N ILE A 125 11.28 -4.33 0.60
CA ILE A 125 10.53 -5.29 -0.22
C ILE A 125 11.46 -5.93 -1.25
N TYR A 126 12.32 -5.16 -1.91
CA TYR A 126 13.31 -5.73 -2.82
C TYR A 126 14.31 -6.65 -2.12
N ARG A 127 14.77 -6.30 -0.91
CA ARG A 127 15.61 -7.20 -0.08
C ARG A 127 14.86 -8.49 0.27
N TYR A 128 13.58 -8.39 0.59
CA TYR A 128 12.75 -9.57 0.86
C TYR A 128 12.61 -10.46 -0.39
N MET A 129 12.34 -9.88 -1.56
CA MET A 129 12.27 -10.61 -2.82
C MET A 129 13.59 -11.34 -3.12
N GLN A 130 14.72 -10.67 -2.94
CA GLN A 130 16.05 -11.27 -3.09
C GLN A 130 16.27 -12.42 -2.09
N ALA A 131 15.91 -12.24 -0.82
CA ALA A 131 16.06 -13.23 0.24
C ALA A 131 15.22 -14.49 -0.01
N GLN A 132 14.00 -14.32 -0.54
CA GLN A 132 13.10 -15.42 -0.89
C GLN A 132 13.40 -16.06 -2.25
N GLY A 133 14.25 -15.43 -3.06
CA GLY A 133 14.54 -15.89 -4.41
C GLY A 133 13.42 -15.59 -5.42
N ILE A 134 12.59 -14.59 -5.14
CA ILE A 134 11.51 -14.14 -6.03
C ILE A 134 12.10 -13.24 -7.12
N GLY A 135 11.89 -13.59 -8.38
CA GLY A 135 12.28 -12.78 -9.53
C GLY A 135 13.77 -12.73 -9.81
N VAL A 136 14.57 -13.63 -9.24
CA VAL A 136 16.05 -13.64 -9.39
C VAL A 136 16.48 -13.83 -10.85
N THR A 137 15.65 -14.48 -11.67
CA THR A 137 15.93 -14.61 -13.12
C THR A 137 15.33 -13.49 -13.96
N GLN A 138 14.63 -12.51 -13.37
CA GLN A 138 13.93 -11.46 -14.10
C GLN A 138 14.69 -10.14 -14.03
N ALA A 139 15.00 -9.56 -15.20
CA ALA A 139 15.72 -8.30 -15.29
C ALA A 139 14.92 -7.13 -14.70
N THR A 140 13.58 -7.20 -14.73
CA THR A 140 12.69 -6.17 -14.19
C THR A 140 12.92 -5.91 -12.70
N LEU A 141 13.21 -6.96 -11.92
CA LEU A 141 13.53 -6.84 -10.51
C LEU A 141 14.76 -5.96 -10.28
N TYR A 142 15.88 -6.29 -10.94
CA TYR A 142 17.15 -5.58 -10.77
C TYR A 142 17.07 -4.14 -11.28
N ILE A 143 16.32 -3.90 -12.37
CA ILE A 143 16.10 -2.55 -12.89
C ILE A 143 15.34 -1.71 -11.87
N ALA A 144 14.17 -2.18 -11.39
CA ALA A 144 13.35 -1.43 -10.45
C ALA A 144 14.08 -1.21 -9.11
N TRP A 145 14.79 -2.23 -8.63
CA TRP A 145 15.56 -2.13 -7.39
C TRP A 145 16.74 -1.15 -7.51
N SER A 146 17.44 -1.13 -8.65
CA SER A 146 18.48 -0.14 -8.92
C SER A 146 17.91 1.27 -9.02
N GLU A 147 16.77 1.45 -9.68
CA GLU A 147 16.12 2.77 -9.82
C GLU A 147 15.75 3.32 -8.44
N GLU A 148 15.28 2.49 -7.51
CA GLU A 148 15.04 2.93 -6.13
C GLU A 148 16.33 3.37 -5.43
N TYR A 149 17.44 2.65 -5.58
CA TYR A 149 18.71 3.11 -5.01
C TYR A 149 19.20 4.42 -5.65
N GLU A 150 18.96 4.61 -6.94
CA GLU A 150 19.25 5.85 -7.65
C GLU A 150 18.40 7.02 -7.10
N ASN A 151 17.11 6.80 -6.86
CA ASN A 151 16.19 7.79 -6.26
C ASN A 151 16.65 8.21 -4.85
N HIS A 152 17.23 7.28 -4.08
CA HIS A 152 17.81 7.56 -2.76
C HIS A 152 19.23 8.17 -2.83
N GLY A 153 19.77 8.42 -4.03
CA GLY A 153 21.12 8.98 -4.24
C GLY A 153 22.27 8.00 -4.03
N ASN A 154 22.00 6.69 -3.89
CA ASN A 154 23.02 5.68 -3.64
C ASN A 154 23.45 4.95 -4.92
N PHE A 155 24.21 5.65 -5.76
CA PHE A 155 24.67 5.13 -7.06
C PHE A 155 25.56 3.88 -6.95
N ARG A 156 26.35 3.76 -5.87
CA ARG A 156 27.22 2.60 -5.66
C ARG A 156 26.42 1.32 -5.42
N LYS A 157 25.35 1.38 -4.62
CA LYS A 157 24.46 0.24 -4.42
C LYS A 157 23.65 -0.07 -5.68
N ALA A 158 23.19 0.96 -6.41
CA ALA A 158 22.51 0.77 -7.69
C ALA A 158 23.36 -0.02 -8.70
N ASP A 159 24.65 0.31 -8.84
CA ASP A 159 25.57 -0.43 -9.71
C ASP A 159 25.78 -1.88 -9.25
N LEU A 160 25.92 -2.11 -7.94
CA LEU A 160 26.05 -3.46 -7.37
C LEU A 160 24.84 -4.35 -7.67
N VAL A 161 23.62 -3.79 -7.64
CA VAL A 161 22.39 -4.52 -7.99
C VAL A 161 22.40 -4.95 -9.46
N TYR A 162 22.84 -4.08 -10.39
CA TYR A 162 23.01 -4.48 -11.79
C TYR A 162 24.04 -5.58 -11.97
N GLN A 163 25.20 -5.45 -11.32
CA GLN A 163 26.24 -6.48 -11.34
C GLN A 163 25.71 -7.82 -10.82
N GLU A 164 24.88 -7.81 -9.79
CA GLU A 164 24.22 -9.01 -9.28
C GLU A 164 23.26 -9.61 -10.32
N GLY A 165 22.44 -8.80 -10.97
CA GLY A 165 21.55 -9.24 -12.04
C GLY A 165 22.30 -9.92 -13.20
N PHE A 166 23.49 -9.40 -13.55
CA PHE A 166 24.36 -10.04 -14.54
C PHE A 166 24.94 -11.37 -14.05
N LYS A 167 25.39 -11.44 -12.79
CA LYS A 167 25.87 -12.69 -12.18
C LYS A 167 24.78 -13.77 -12.17
N LYS A 168 23.53 -13.37 -11.93
CA LYS A 168 22.35 -14.26 -11.91
C LYS A 168 21.74 -14.55 -13.28
N ARG A 169 22.29 -13.95 -14.35
CA ARG A 169 21.83 -14.10 -15.75
C ARG A 169 20.34 -13.78 -15.92
N ALA A 170 19.92 -12.65 -15.37
CA ALA A 170 18.53 -12.23 -15.47
C ALA A 170 18.12 -11.89 -16.93
N GLU A 171 16.91 -12.30 -17.32
CA GLU A 171 16.33 -12.09 -18.65
C GLU A 171 15.23 -11.01 -18.62
N PRO A 172 15.07 -10.20 -19.69
CA PRO A 172 15.91 -10.08 -20.88
C PRO A 172 17.26 -9.38 -20.60
N HIS A 173 18.37 -10.03 -20.97
CA HIS A 173 19.72 -9.52 -20.69
C HIS A 173 20.00 -8.19 -21.39
N ASP A 174 19.52 -8.03 -22.63
CA ASP A 174 19.70 -6.80 -23.41
C ASP A 174 19.05 -5.60 -22.71
N LYS A 175 17.87 -5.80 -22.12
CA LYS A 175 17.17 -4.76 -21.36
C LYS A 175 17.98 -4.39 -20.12
N LEU A 176 18.48 -5.38 -19.38
CA LEU A 176 19.32 -5.13 -18.20
C LEU A 176 20.58 -4.31 -18.56
N LEU A 177 21.26 -4.68 -19.65
CA LEU A 177 22.45 -3.97 -20.13
C LEU A 177 22.16 -2.54 -20.57
N GLN A 178 21.06 -2.32 -21.28
CA GLN A 178 20.66 -0.97 -21.71
C GLN A 178 20.40 -0.06 -20.50
N PHE A 179 19.67 -0.56 -19.50
CA PHE A 179 19.37 0.20 -18.29
C PHE A 179 20.62 0.45 -17.43
N HIS A 180 21.55 -0.51 -17.34
CA HIS A 180 22.83 -0.31 -16.66
C HIS A 180 23.69 0.77 -17.33
N LYS A 181 23.80 0.76 -18.66
CA LYS A 181 24.48 1.82 -19.41
C LYS A 181 23.80 3.18 -19.23
N ALA A 182 22.47 3.20 -19.17
CA ALA A 182 21.71 4.42 -18.94
C ALA A 182 21.97 5.00 -17.54
N LEU A 183 22.03 4.16 -16.49
CA LEU A 183 22.46 4.57 -15.15
C LEU A 183 23.86 5.19 -15.20
N GLN A 184 24.84 4.48 -15.76
CA GLN A 184 26.23 4.96 -15.84
C GLN A 184 26.31 6.33 -16.54
N ALA A 185 25.56 6.51 -17.62
CA ALA A 185 25.51 7.79 -18.34
C ALA A 185 24.83 8.91 -17.54
N ARG A 186 23.81 8.61 -16.71
CA ARG A 186 23.17 9.60 -15.83
C ARG A 186 24.13 10.00 -14.70
N VAL A 187 24.77 9.03 -14.05
CA VAL A 187 25.73 9.26 -12.98
C VAL A 187 26.93 10.07 -13.49
N SER A 188 27.48 9.73 -14.66
CA SER A 188 28.59 10.50 -15.23
C SER A 188 28.21 11.95 -15.51
N ARG A 189 27.00 12.19 -16.03
CA ARG A 189 26.50 13.56 -16.26
C ARG A 189 26.32 14.33 -14.94
N GLN A 190 25.77 13.69 -13.91
CA GLN A 190 25.61 14.32 -12.60
C GLN A 190 26.96 14.71 -12.00
N VAL A 191 27.95 13.82 -12.06
CA VAL A 191 29.29 14.08 -11.55
C VAL A 191 29.96 15.25 -12.29
N MET A 192 29.83 15.31 -13.61
CA MET A 192 30.38 16.42 -14.41
C MET A 192 29.68 17.75 -14.09
N SER A 193 28.35 17.76 -13.94
CA SER A 193 27.57 18.96 -13.60
C SER A 193 27.98 19.53 -12.24
N ASN A 194 28.12 18.67 -11.22
CA ASN A 194 28.52 19.10 -9.88
C ASN A 194 29.93 19.72 -9.85
N LEU A 195 30.85 19.27 -10.72
CA LEU A 195 32.19 19.85 -10.83
C LEU A 195 32.19 21.27 -11.43
N GLU A 196 31.20 21.59 -12.26
CA GLU A 196 31.07 22.91 -12.89
C GLU A 196 30.43 23.93 -11.93
N GLU A 197 29.45 23.50 -11.12
CA GLU A 197 28.75 24.36 -10.14
C GLU A 197 29.64 24.84 -8.98
N ASP A 198 30.63 24.04 -8.55
CA ASP A 198 31.59 24.42 -7.49
C ASP A 198 32.51 25.62 -7.88
N SER A 199 32.45 26.12 -9.13
CA SER A 199 33.34 27.16 -9.63
C SER A 199 32.75 28.57 -9.70
N ASP A 200 31.43 28.74 -9.55
CA ASP A 200 30.72 30.01 -9.83
C ASP A 200 29.90 30.58 -8.65
N ASP A 201 30.05 30.07 -7.41
CA ASP A 201 29.22 30.50 -6.28
C ASP A 201 29.81 31.71 -5.52
N ASP A 202 29.48 32.92 -5.98
CA ASP A 202 29.64 34.21 -5.28
C ASP A 202 28.32 34.62 -4.57
N GLU A 203 27.49 33.68 -4.10
CA GLU A 203 26.29 33.98 -3.29
C GLU A 203 26.64 34.20 -1.80
N PRO A 204 26.00 35.15 -1.10
CA PRO A 204 26.23 35.36 0.32
C PRO A 204 25.68 34.19 1.16
N GLU A 205 26.58 33.43 1.78
CA GLU A 205 26.27 32.28 2.66
C GLU A 205 25.13 32.60 3.66
N GLN A 206 24.01 31.89 3.53
CA GLN A 206 22.92 31.92 4.50
C GLN A 206 23.35 31.21 5.80
N PRO A 207 22.85 31.61 6.98
CA PRO A 207 23.26 31.00 8.25
C PRO A 207 22.85 29.51 8.33
N GLU A 208 23.85 28.64 8.25
CA GLU A 208 23.69 27.19 8.38
C GLU A 208 23.29 26.74 9.80
N ARG A 209 22.64 25.58 9.90
CA ARG A 209 22.25 25.01 11.20
C ARG A 209 23.49 24.44 11.91
N VAL A 210 23.80 24.99 13.08
CA VAL A 210 24.86 24.45 13.95
C VAL A 210 24.32 23.26 14.76
N SER A 211 24.88 22.07 14.53
CA SER A 211 24.53 20.86 15.28
C SER A 211 24.87 21.00 16.77
N LEU A 212 24.00 20.50 17.66
CA LEU A 212 24.18 20.54 19.12
C LEU A 212 24.38 21.95 19.71
N ALA A 213 23.95 23.01 19.00
CA ALA A 213 24.04 24.37 19.51
C ALA A 213 23.12 24.60 20.72
N ASP A 214 23.64 25.34 21.69
CA ASP A 214 22.90 25.74 22.88
C ASP A 214 21.74 26.69 22.53
N LEU A 215 20.65 26.58 23.29
CA LEU A 215 19.52 27.50 23.19
C LEU A 215 19.74 28.73 24.09
N LYS A 216 19.36 29.90 23.60
CA LYS A 216 19.32 31.13 24.39
C LYS A 216 18.26 30.99 25.48
N HIS A 217 18.67 31.07 26.73
CA HIS A 217 17.75 31.16 27.85
C HIS A 217 17.10 32.56 27.94
N ARG A 218 15.83 32.62 28.34
CA ARG A 218 15.12 33.88 28.63
C ARG A 218 14.73 33.92 30.12
N GLY A 219 14.94 35.08 30.76
CA GLY A 219 14.53 35.36 32.16
C GLY A 219 15.70 35.65 33.13
N LYS A 220 15.52 36.63 34.04
CA LYS A 220 16.54 37.06 35.03
C LYS A 220 16.46 36.35 36.39
N LYS A 221 15.30 35.75 36.74
CA LYS A 221 15.03 35.10 38.04
C LYS A 221 14.69 33.60 37.93
N LYS A 222 14.15 33.18 36.78
CA LYS A 222 13.92 31.78 36.41
C LYS A 222 14.33 31.62 34.95
N THR A 223 15.31 30.77 34.71
CA THR A 223 15.89 30.50 33.40
C THR A 223 14.96 29.54 32.67
N ILE A 224 14.18 30.03 31.70
CA ILE A 224 13.28 29.20 30.89
C ILE A 224 13.93 29.01 29.53
N ILE A 225 14.10 27.74 29.16
CA ILE A 225 14.68 27.33 27.88
C ILE A 225 13.52 26.97 26.93
N PRO A 226 13.46 27.52 25.71
CA PRO A 226 12.43 27.17 24.73
C PRO A 226 12.50 25.70 24.30
N VAL A 227 11.35 25.08 24.04
CA VAL A 227 11.27 23.69 23.52
C VAL A 227 11.49 23.63 22.00
N ASN A 228 11.16 24.73 21.28
CA ASN A 228 11.33 24.82 19.84
C ASN A 228 12.71 25.40 19.47
N ARG A 229 13.47 24.62 18.69
CA ARG A 229 14.82 24.97 18.20
C ARG A 229 14.77 25.67 16.84
N THR A 230 14.15 26.85 16.75
CA THR A 230 14.07 27.59 15.48
C THR A 230 14.62 29.01 15.57
N GLY A 231 15.41 29.38 14.55
CA GLY A 231 15.90 30.73 14.29
C GLY A 231 16.60 31.42 15.48
N PRO A 232 16.15 32.61 15.91
CA PRO A 232 16.86 33.47 16.87
C PRO A 232 17.03 32.88 18.27
N ALA A 233 16.40 31.74 18.55
CA ALA A 233 16.52 30.98 19.80
C ALA A 233 17.86 30.23 19.94
N ILE A 234 18.63 30.06 18.86
CA ILE A 234 19.96 29.44 18.88
C ILE A 234 20.99 30.47 19.38
N ARG A 235 21.88 30.04 20.28
CA ARG A 235 22.96 30.86 20.84
C ARG A 235 24.18 30.80 19.91
N ASN A 236 24.40 31.86 19.12
CA ASN A 236 25.58 32.00 18.25
C ASN A 236 26.84 32.35 19.08
N ILE A 237 27.30 31.45 19.95
CA ILE A 237 28.55 31.65 20.69
C ILE A 237 29.44 30.43 20.45
N SER A 238 30.57 30.68 19.80
CA SER A 238 31.74 29.81 19.80
C SER A 238 32.36 29.83 21.20
N GLY A 239 32.02 28.84 22.03
CA GLY A 239 32.72 28.59 23.30
C GLY A 239 31.78 28.37 24.49
N GLY A 240 31.73 27.12 24.96
CA GLY A 240 30.96 26.77 26.15
C GLY A 240 31.10 25.32 26.61
N LEU A 241 32.32 24.77 26.69
CA LEU A 241 32.53 23.51 27.41
C LEU A 241 32.53 23.81 28.92
N GLN A 242 31.44 23.52 29.62
CA GLN A 242 31.53 23.38 31.09
C GLN A 242 32.28 22.08 31.37
N SER A 243 33.51 22.20 31.85
CA SER A 243 34.32 21.09 32.36
C SER A 243 33.58 20.39 33.50
N HIS A 244 32.79 19.37 33.20
CA HIS A 244 32.56 18.29 34.16
C HIS A 244 33.87 17.52 34.26
N ARG A 245 34.56 17.64 35.38
CA ARG A 245 35.61 16.68 35.75
C ARG A 245 34.93 15.32 35.90
N ILE A 246 34.97 14.52 34.84
CA ILE A 246 34.68 13.09 34.95
C ILE A 246 35.83 12.52 35.76
N THR A 247 35.58 12.24 37.04
CA THR A 247 36.46 11.38 37.83
C THR A 247 36.68 10.10 37.05
N ALA A 248 37.95 9.77 36.84
CA ALA A 248 38.44 8.73 35.96
C ALA A 248 37.51 7.52 35.87
N VAL A 249 37.06 7.20 34.65
CA VAL A 249 36.62 5.84 34.30
C VAL A 249 37.89 4.97 34.26
N GLY A 250 38.46 4.75 35.44
CA GLY A 250 39.61 3.90 35.71
C GLY A 250 39.22 3.04 36.89
N GLY A 251 38.47 1.96 36.64
CA GLY A 251 37.93 1.16 37.72
C GLY A 251 37.25 -0.12 37.25
N ALA A 252 38.00 -0.99 36.58
CA ALA A 252 37.91 -2.46 36.63
C ALA A 252 38.70 -3.02 35.45
N SER A 253 39.91 -3.52 35.71
CA SER A 253 40.66 -4.34 34.76
C SER A 253 40.01 -5.73 34.66
N ASN A 254 38.86 -5.82 33.98
CA ASN A 254 38.42 -7.08 33.40
C ASN A 254 39.02 -7.13 31.99
N SER A 255 39.60 -8.26 31.59
CA SER A 255 40.32 -8.42 30.31
C SER A 255 39.52 -7.82 29.15
N ARG A 256 39.95 -6.66 28.65
CA ARG A 256 39.27 -5.94 27.58
C ARG A 256 39.62 -6.63 26.26
N LEU A 257 38.62 -7.16 25.57
CA LEU A 257 38.78 -7.66 24.21
C LEU A 257 39.22 -6.49 23.31
N MET A 258 40.30 -6.70 22.55
CA MET A 258 40.72 -5.76 21.50
C MET A 258 39.72 -5.84 20.36
N ILE A 259 39.18 -4.69 19.96
CA ILE A 259 38.32 -4.60 18.79
C ILE A 259 39.18 -4.91 17.57
N PHE A 260 38.65 -5.73 16.66
CA PHE A 260 39.35 -6.08 15.43
C PHE A 260 39.64 -4.82 14.60
N ASP A 261 40.91 -4.64 14.22
CA ASP A 261 41.33 -3.57 13.32
C ASP A 261 41.40 -4.09 11.89
N GLU A 262 40.36 -3.78 11.11
CA GLU A 262 40.25 -4.17 9.70
C GLU A 262 41.41 -3.63 8.84
N ASN A 263 42.13 -2.59 9.27
CA ASN A 263 43.26 -2.02 8.53
C ASN A 263 44.53 -2.89 8.61
N THR A 264 44.62 -3.79 9.59
CA THR A 264 45.81 -4.65 9.78
C THR A 264 45.77 -5.89 8.87
N ALA A 265 44.59 -6.30 8.40
CA ALA A 265 44.40 -7.46 7.53
C ALA A 265 44.23 -7.02 6.06
N GLN A 266 45.31 -7.09 5.27
CA GLN A 266 45.32 -6.68 3.85
C GLN A 266 44.42 -7.50 2.90
N SER A 267 43.61 -8.45 3.38
CA SER A 267 42.74 -9.25 2.50
C SER A 267 41.47 -9.81 3.15
N ALA A 268 40.86 -9.12 4.12
CA ALA A 268 39.49 -9.47 4.48
C ALA A 268 38.59 -9.05 3.29
N GLY A 269 38.27 -10.01 2.41
CA GLY A 269 37.25 -9.79 1.37
C GLY A 269 35.94 -9.38 2.02
N PRO A 270 35.08 -8.59 1.33
CA PRO A 270 33.80 -8.20 1.88
C PRO A 270 33.06 -9.46 2.32
N SER A 271 32.73 -9.57 3.61
CA SER A 271 31.84 -10.62 4.07
C SER A 271 30.52 -10.39 3.33
N GLU A 272 30.24 -11.20 2.30
CA GLU A 272 28.90 -11.23 1.72
C GLU A 272 27.96 -11.53 2.90
N PRO A 273 27.02 -10.61 3.22
CA PRO A 273 26.11 -10.85 4.33
C PRO A 273 25.40 -12.16 4.02
N LYS A 274 25.58 -13.16 4.89
CA LYS A 274 24.83 -14.41 4.78
C LYS A 274 23.37 -14.03 4.77
N LEU A 275 22.70 -14.35 3.67
CA LEU A 275 21.30 -14.06 3.41
C LEU A 275 20.46 -14.81 4.46
N GLU A 276 20.21 -14.17 5.59
CA GLU A 276 19.22 -14.68 6.55
C GLU A 276 17.87 -14.67 5.84
N SER A 277 17.25 -15.84 5.77
CA SER A 277 15.91 -15.99 5.21
C SER A 277 14.93 -15.17 6.05
N TRP A 278 14.50 -14.03 5.53
CA TRP A 278 13.48 -13.20 6.17
C TRP A 278 12.20 -14.01 6.32
N VAL A 279 11.82 -14.31 7.56
CA VAL A 279 10.67 -15.18 7.86
C VAL A 279 9.33 -14.51 7.54
N ALA A 280 9.28 -13.17 7.51
CA ALA A 280 8.07 -12.41 7.23
C ALA A 280 8.34 -11.27 6.23
N PRO A 281 7.39 -10.96 5.33
CA PRO A 281 7.45 -9.76 4.49
C PRO A 281 7.50 -8.48 5.35
N PRO A 282 8.21 -7.43 4.89
CA PRO A 282 8.18 -6.11 5.52
C PRO A 282 6.77 -5.54 5.61
N THR A 283 6.50 -4.78 6.67
CA THR A 283 5.17 -4.21 6.89
C THR A 283 4.93 -3.06 5.91
N SER A 284 3.81 -3.08 5.18
CA SER A 284 3.42 -2.01 4.24
C SER A 284 3.20 -0.64 4.89
N ARG A 285 3.14 -0.56 6.22
CA ARG A 285 2.98 0.69 6.98
C ARG A 285 3.73 0.63 8.31
N ALA A 286 4.53 1.66 8.59
CA ALA A 286 5.21 1.82 9.87
C ALA A 286 4.20 2.28 10.94
N LYS A 287 3.55 1.32 11.60
CA LYS A 287 2.44 1.56 12.55
C LYS A 287 2.80 2.48 13.72
N GLU A 288 4.08 2.60 14.06
CA GLU A 288 4.56 3.48 15.14
C GLU A 288 4.78 4.93 14.67
N ASN A 289 4.95 5.16 13.37
CA ASN A 289 5.19 6.50 12.80
C ASN A 289 3.89 7.22 12.42
N GLU A 290 2.77 6.49 12.32
CA GLU A 290 1.48 7.04 11.88
C GLU A 290 0.40 6.86 12.93
N HIS A 291 -0.10 7.97 13.47
CA HIS A 291 -1.31 7.97 14.31
C HIS A 291 -2.57 7.84 13.45
N GLN A 292 -3.44 6.88 13.78
CA GLN A 292 -4.75 6.78 13.14
C GLN A 292 -5.65 7.96 13.59
N PRO A 293 -6.44 8.56 12.69
CA PRO A 293 -7.29 9.70 13.02
C PRO A 293 -8.42 9.30 13.99
N GLU A 294 -8.46 9.93 15.15
CA GLU A 294 -9.30 9.48 16.27
C GLU A 294 -10.67 10.19 16.37
N LYS A 295 -10.95 11.23 15.56
CA LYS A 295 -12.08 12.16 15.85
C LYS A 295 -13.06 12.46 14.72
N TRP A 296 -12.84 11.98 13.50
CA TRP A 296 -13.76 12.20 12.37
C TRP A 296 -14.13 10.90 11.64
N SER A 297 -13.95 9.74 12.28
CA SER A 297 -14.50 8.48 11.79
C SER A 297 -15.97 8.38 12.20
N ASP A 298 -16.85 8.29 11.21
CA ASP A 298 -18.24 7.83 11.34
C ASP A 298 -19.23 8.69 12.16
N VAL A 299 -19.15 10.02 12.07
CA VAL A 299 -20.34 10.83 12.39
C VAL A 299 -21.32 10.71 11.23
N LYS A 300 -22.04 9.59 11.16
CA LYS A 300 -23.37 9.62 10.55
C LYS A 300 -24.16 10.65 11.34
N MET A 301 -24.53 11.77 10.71
CA MET A 301 -25.40 12.76 11.33
C MET A 301 -26.55 11.99 12.00
N PRO A 302 -26.76 12.11 13.32
CA PRO A 302 -27.91 11.47 13.94
C PRO A 302 -29.14 12.07 13.27
N GLN A 303 -29.84 11.27 12.44
CA GLN A 303 -31.17 11.61 12.00
C GLN A 303 -31.99 11.77 13.26
N LYS A 304 -32.29 13.01 13.64
CA LYS A 304 -33.14 13.29 14.80
C LYS A 304 -34.50 12.68 14.52
N THR A 305 -34.69 11.46 15.00
CA THR A 305 -36.01 10.86 15.17
C THR A 305 -36.74 11.75 16.15
N LYS A 306 -37.69 12.55 15.65
CA LYS A 306 -38.49 13.47 16.45
C LYS A 306 -39.47 12.69 17.33
N PHE A 307 -38.99 11.98 18.35
CA PHE A 307 -39.82 11.47 19.44
C PHE A 307 -38.98 11.41 20.71
N GLY A 308 -39.09 12.45 21.52
CA GLY A 308 -38.44 12.57 22.82
C GLY A 308 -38.62 13.98 23.36
N HIS A 309 -39.63 14.16 24.20
CA HIS A 309 -39.86 15.42 24.92
C HIS A 309 -38.75 15.62 25.96
N THR A 310 -37.79 16.49 25.67
CA THR A 310 -36.94 17.11 26.69
C THR A 310 -37.28 18.60 26.74
N VAL A 311 -37.79 19.04 27.89
CA VAL A 311 -38.01 20.45 28.22
C VAL A 311 -36.65 21.14 28.20
N MET A 312 -36.38 21.95 27.17
CA MET A 312 -35.23 22.84 27.13
C MET A 312 -35.61 24.21 27.69
N ALA A 313 -34.73 24.76 28.53
CA ALA A 313 -34.78 26.16 28.96
C ALA A 313 -34.68 27.11 27.75
N PRO A 314 -35.26 28.32 27.82
CA PRO A 314 -35.34 29.23 26.68
C PRO A 314 -33.95 29.66 26.20
N PRO A 315 -33.67 29.65 24.88
CA PRO A 315 -32.39 30.12 24.34
C PRO A 315 -32.28 31.65 24.42
N PRO A 316 -31.08 32.21 24.65
CA PRO A 316 -30.85 33.65 24.61
C PRO A 316 -31.08 34.22 23.19
N PRO A 317 -31.44 35.52 23.06
CA PRO A 317 -31.82 36.11 21.78
C PRO A 317 -30.64 36.10 20.79
N LYS A 318 -30.85 35.45 19.65
CA LYS A 318 -29.88 35.41 18.53
C LYS A 318 -29.96 36.71 17.72
N PRO A 319 -28.82 37.24 17.21
CA PRO A 319 -28.83 38.39 16.32
C PRO A 319 -29.57 38.07 15.00
N THR A 320 -30.40 39.03 14.58
CA THR A 320 -31.25 38.99 13.39
C THR A 320 -30.39 39.03 12.12
N PHE A 321 -30.06 37.86 11.58
CA PHE A 321 -29.69 37.71 10.17
C PHE A 321 -30.70 36.74 9.56
N GLN A 322 -31.51 37.23 8.62
CA GLN A 322 -32.45 36.41 7.85
C GLN A 322 -31.80 36.12 6.48
N PRO A 323 -31.34 34.89 6.21
CA PRO A 323 -31.02 34.47 4.86
C PRO A 323 -32.28 34.59 3.99
N PHE A 324 -32.13 35.05 2.75
CA PHE A 324 -33.23 35.19 1.80
C PHE A 324 -33.89 33.84 1.55
N VAL A 325 -35.21 33.75 1.81
CA VAL A 325 -36.03 32.56 1.54
C VAL A 325 -36.94 32.91 0.36
N GLU A 326 -36.81 32.19 -0.76
CA GLU A 326 -37.71 32.32 -1.90
C GLU A 326 -39.12 31.82 -1.52
N GLU A 327 -40.11 32.72 -1.60
CA GLU A 327 -41.54 32.45 -1.36
C GLU A 327 -42.14 31.60 -2.50
N ALA A 328 -41.82 30.31 -2.58
CA ALA A 328 -42.48 29.42 -3.54
C ALA A 328 -42.60 27.93 -3.16
N GLU A 329 -42.24 27.49 -1.95
CA GLU A 329 -42.35 26.07 -1.59
C GLU A 329 -43.10 25.86 -0.26
N LYS A 330 -44.42 25.67 -0.35
CA LYS A 330 -45.19 25.02 0.72
C LYS A 330 -44.76 23.54 0.76
N PRO A 331 -44.22 23.02 1.88
CA PRO A 331 -43.95 21.58 1.96
C PRO A 331 -45.28 20.80 1.94
N PRO A 332 -45.35 19.65 1.24
CA PRO A 332 -46.57 18.85 1.19
C PRO A 332 -46.92 18.27 2.57
N THR A 333 -48.20 18.35 2.92
CA THR A 333 -48.77 17.75 4.13
C THR A 333 -48.72 16.22 4.02
N MET A 334 -47.73 15.58 4.64
CA MET A 334 -47.65 14.12 4.74
C MET A 334 -48.55 13.62 5.86
N THR A 335 -49.50 12.73 5.54
CA THR A 335 -50.31 11.99 6.50
C THR A 335 -49.50 10.83 7.10
N PRO A 336 -49.55 10.59 8.43
CA PRO A 336 -48.72 9.57 9.07
C PRO A 336 -49.31 8.16 8.85
N CYS A 337 -48.78 7.41 7.89
CA CYS A 337 -48.96 5.96 7.86
C CYS A 337 -48.04 5.32 8.90
N LYS A 338 -48.63 4.76 9.96
CA LYS A 338 -47.91 4.01 10.99
C LYS A 338 -47.40 2.70 10.40
N ILE A 339 -46.12 2.62 10.07
CA ILE A 339 -45.45 1.35 9.76
C ILE A 339 -45.01 0.73 11.09
N ASN A 340 -45.46 -0.50 11.34
CA ASN A 340 -45.11 -1.25 12.55
C ASN A 340 -43.59 -1.59 12.55
N PRO A 341 -42.84 -1.28 13.62
CA PRO A 341 -41.39 -1.53 13.69
C PRO A 341 -41.01 -3.02 13.83
N ALA A 342 -41.98 -3.94 13.91
CA ALA A 342 -41.75 -5.37 14.07
C ALA A 342 -41.25 -6.09 12.80
N VAL A 343 -41.15 -5.41 11.66
CA VAL A 343 -40.71 -6.00 10.38
C VAL A 343 -39.30 -5.60 9.94
N ASN A 344 -38.56 -4.80 10.72
CA ASN A 344 -37.15 -4.52 10.45
C ASN A 344 -36.23 -5.42 11.29
N THR A 345 -36.18 -6.69 10.92
CA THR A 345 -35.03 -7.56 11.24
C THR A 345 -33.98 -7.39 10.14
N VAL A 346 -33.43 -6.18 10.00
CA VAL A 346 -32.20 -6.01 9.21
C VAL A 346 -31.05 -6.23 10.17
N LEU A 347 -30.30 -7.30 9.91
CA LEU A 347 -29.12 -7.70 10.66
C LEU A 347 -28.17 -6.50 10.77
N SER A 348 -27.97 -6.03 12.00
CA SER A 348 -26.92 -5.07 12.32
C SER A 348 -25.58 -5.70 11.91
N ALA A 349 -24.96 -5.15 10.86
CA ALA A 349 -23.59 -5.49 10.52
C ALA A 349 -22.74 -5.25 11.78
N ARG A 350 -22.07 -6.30 12.27
CA ARG A 350 -21.17 -6.19 13.42
C ARG A 350 -20.21 -5.04 13.16
N LYS A 351 -20.13 -4.10 14.09
CA LYS A 351 -19.05 -3.11 14.13
C LYS A 351 -17.73 -3.89 14.01
N PRO A 352 -16.82 -3.56 13.06
CA PRO A 352 -15.49 -4.13 13.05
C PRO A 352 -14.81 -3.72 14.36
N SER A 353 -14.75 -4.63 15.31
CA SER A 353 -14.14 -4.40 16.61
C SER A 353 -12.63 -4.49 16.43
N LYS A 354 -11.93 -3.39 16.71
CA LYS A 354 -10.47 -3.20 16.69
C LYS A 354 -9.85 -3.68 15.38
N GLU A 355 -9.40 -2.72 14.58
CA GLU A 355 -8.55 -2.92 13.42
C GLU A 355 -7.25 -3.62 13.85
N GLU A 356 -7.32 -4.94 14.02
CA GLU A 356 -6.15 -5.78 14.15
C GLU A 356 -5.46 -5.71 12.83
N THR A 357 -4.29 -5.08 12.88
CA THR A 357 -3.49 -4.78 11.71
C THR A 357 -3.31 -6.05 10.86
N PRO A 358 -3.36 -5.96 9.54
CA PRO A 358 -3.37 -7.12 8.64
C PRO A 358 -2.21 -8.12 8.90
N LEU A 359 -1.05 -7.63 9.35
CA LEU A 359 0.08 -8.46 9.80
C LEU A 359 -0.17 -9.32 11.04
N LYS A 360 -1.02 -8.90 11.98
CA LYS A 360 -1.42 -9.77 13.11
C LYS A 360 -2.20 -10.98 12.58
N ARG A 361 -3.03 -10.77 11.55
CA ARG A 361 -3.80 -11.83 10.89
C ARG A 361 -2.88 -12.78 10.12
N LEU A 362 -1.83 -12.26 9.47
CA LEU A 362 -0.77 -13.06 8.83
C LEU A 362 0.07 -13.84 9.84
N GLN A 363 0.47 -13.19 10.94
CA GLN A 363 1.23 -13.80 12.02
C GLN A 363 0.42 -14.91 12.70
N GLU A 364 -0.89 -14.71 12.93
CA GLU A 364 -1.79 -15.74 13.44
C GLU A 364 -2.00 -16.89 12.45
N TYR A 365 -2.06 -16.63 11.14
CA TYR A 365 -2.20 -17.67 10.12
C TYR A 365 -0.94 -18.55 10.04
N HIS A 366 0.25 -17.94 9.98
CA HIS A 366 1.54 -18.66 10.01
C HIS A 366 1.77 -19.38 11.35
N GLN A 367 1.37 -18.78 12.47
CA GLN A 367 1.46 -19.40 13.79
C GLN A 367 0.50 -20.61 13.89
N GLN A 368 -0.74 -20.48 13.43
CA GLN A 368 -1.73 -21.56 13.44
C GLN A 368 -1.33 -22.74 12.53
N GLN A 369 -0.70 -22.46 11.38
CA GLN A 369 -0.21 -23.50 10.49
C GLN A 369 1.08 -24.19 11.01
N LYS A 370 2.02 -23.44 11.61
CA LYS A 370 3.15 -24.04 12.35
C LYS A 370 2.69 -24.89 13.53
N GLU A 371 1.62 -24.47 14.21
CA GLU A 371 1.02 -25.23 15.30
C GLU A 371 0.29 -26.49 14.80
N ALA A 372 -0.30 -26.45 13.59
CA ALA A 372 -0.88 -27.60 12.89
C ALA A 372 0.21 -28.62 12.47
N GLU A 373 1.35 -28.16 11.97
CA GLU A 373 2.53 -29.03 11.73
C GLU A 373 3.11 -29.60 13.05
N SER A 374 2.94 -28.89 14.18
CA SER A 374 3.38 -29.36 15.51
C SER A 374 2.40 -30.33 16.20
N GLY A 375 1.30 -30.71 15.55
CA GLY A 375 0.36 -31.72 16.05
C GLY A 375 -0.57 -31.24 17.17
N LYS A 376 -0.76 -29.94 17.37
CA LYS A 376 -1.80 -29.44 18.29
C LYS A 376 -3.18 -29.49 17.62
N ALA A 377 -4.19 -29.91 18.38
CA ALA A 377 -5.58 -29.99 17.91
C ALA A 377 -6.06 -28.62 17.42
N GLN A 378 -6.26 -28.51 16.11
CA GLN A 378 -6.67 -27.28 15.45
C GLN A 378 -8.16 -27.05 15.69
N GLU A 379 -8.55 -25.82 16.04
CA GLU A 379 -9.96 -25.41 16.10
C GLU A 379 -10.54 -25.43 14.68
N GLN A 380 -11.21 -26.53 14.32
CA GLN A 380 -11.79 -26.69 13.00
C GLN A 380 -13.12 -25.94 12.91
N SER A 381 -13.15 -24.87 12.11
CA SER A 381 -14.38 -24.12 11.89
C SER A 381 -15.42 -25.02 11.21
N MET A 382 -16.61 -25.14 11.81
CA MET A 382 -17.75 -25.92 11.29
C MET A 382 -18.36 -25.37 9.98
N TYR A 383 -17.85 -24.25 9.50
CA TYR A 383 -18.27 -23.57 8.27
C TYR A 383 -17.04 -23.22 7.44
N CYS A 384 -17.22 -23.01 6.13
CA CYS A 384 -16.16 -22.67 5.18
C CYS A 384 -15.61 -21.25 5.40
N LYS A 385 -14.92 -21.04 6.54
CA LYS A 385 -14.42 -19.76 7.02
C LYS A 385 -13.56 -19.05 5.96
N GLU A 386 -12.71 -19.80 5.26
CA GLU A 386 -11.89 -19.27 4.18
C GLU A 386 -12.73 -18.76 3.01
N LEU A 387 -13.79 -19.47 2.60
CA LEU A 387 -14.63 -19.02 1.49
C LEU A 387 -15.54 -17.83 1.85
N LEU A 388 -15.87 -17.65 3.13
CA LEU A 388 -16.73 -16.55 3.60
C LEU A 388 -15.94 -15.28 3.91
N LEU A 389 -14.74 -15.43 4.50
CA LEU A 389 -13.95 -14.32 5.03
C LEU A 389 -12.71 -13.96 4.19
N ASN A 390 -12.33 -14.75 3.19
CA ASN A 390 -11.20 -14.43 2.32
C ASN A 390 -11.65 -13.48 1.20
N GLY A 391 -11.49 -12.16 1.41
CA GLY A 391 -12.05 -11.14 0.53
C GLY A 391 -11.69 -9.70 0.92
N ALA A 392 -11.84 -8.76 -0.02
CA ALA A 392 -11.98 -7.33 0.34
C ALA A 392 -13.36 -7.06 0.97
N THR A 393 -14.33 -7.93 0.69
CA THR A 393 -15.68 -7.97 1.28
C THR A 393 -16.03 -9.40 1.70
N GLU A 394 -16.66 -9.55 2.87
CA GLU A 394 -17.16 -10.84 3.35
C GLU A 394 -18.33 -11.31 2.46
N PHE A 395 -18.38 -12.62 2.12
CA PHE A 395 -19.59 -13.19 1.52
C PHE A 395 -20.52 -13.65 2.63
N CYS A 396 -21.83 -13.51 2.42
CA CYS A 396 -22.80 -14.21 3.23
C CYS A 396 -22.99 -15.65 2.74
N PHE A 397 -23.54 -16.51 3.60
CA PHE A 397 -23.81 -17.90 3.27
C PHE A 397 -24.71 -18.08 2.04
N GLU A 398 -25.60 -17.12 1.78
CA GLU A 398 -26.52 -17.19 0.64
C GLU A 398 -25.84 -16.84 -0.68
N GLU A 399 -24.91 -15.87 -0.68
CA GLU A 399 -24.06 -15.57 -1.84
C GLU A 399 -23.22 -16.78 -2.23
N LEU A 400 -22.61 -17.44 -1.24
CA LEU A 400 -21.82 -18.64 -1.48
C LEU A 400 -22.67 -19.80 -2.03
N ARG A 401 -23.90 -19.95 -1.53
CA ARG A 401 -24.85 -20.96 -2.03
C ARG A 401 -25.32 -20.65 -3.45
N ALA A 402 -25.58 -19.38 -3.76
CA ALA A 402 -25.96 -18.92 -5.10
C ALA A 402 -24.84 -19.21 -6.11
N GLU A 403 -23.58 -18.93 -5.77
CA GLU A 403 -22.43 -19.22 -6.63
C GLU A 403 -22.26 -20.71 -6.91
N HIS A 404 -22.38 -21.58 -5.90
CA HIS A 404 -22.36 -23.02 -6.12
C HIS A 404 -23.51 -23.49 -7.01
N TYR A 405 -24.70 -22.89 -6.88
CA TYR A 405 -25.83 -23.17 -7.75
C TYR A 405 -25.55 -22.76 -9.20
N PHE A 406 -25.00 -21.57 -9.43
CA PHE A 406 -24.64 -21.11 -10.77
C PHE A 406 -23.53 -21.97 -11.39
N LYS A 407 -22.48 -22.33 -10.63
CA LYS A 407 -21.44 -23.26 -11.09
C LYS A 407 -22.03 -24.62 -11.48
N LYS A 408 -22.98 -25.16 -10.70
CA LYS A 408 -23.69 -26.40 -11.03
C LYS A 408 -24.55 -26.26 -12.28
N MET A 409 -25.22 -25.13 -12.48
CA MET A 409 -26.03 -24.88 -13.66
C MET A 409 -25.16 -24.76 -14.92
N ALA A 410 -24.01 -24.08 -14.83
CA ALA A 410 -23.04 -23.96 -15.93
C ALA A 410 -22.46 -25.33 -16.34
N GLN A 411 -22.07 -26.15 -15.36
CA GLN A 411 -21.62 -27.52 -15.60
C GLN A 411 -22.74 -28.41 -16.16
N GLY A 412 -23.99 -28.18 -15.76
CA GLY A 412 -25.17 -28.86 -16.28
C GLY A 412 -25.47 -28.49 -17.74
N SER A 413 -25.28 -27.24 -18.15
CA SER A 413 -25.43 -26.83 -19.55
C SER A 413 -24.34 -27.38 -20.47
N ASP A 414 -23.10 -27.47 -20.00
CA ASP A 414 -22.00 -28.04 -20.78
C ASP A 414 -22.17 -29.56 -21.01
N ASN A 415 -22.72 -30.29 -20.04
CA ASN A 415 -23.00 -31.72 -20.17
C ASN A 415 -24.15 -32.04 -21.15
N VAL A 416 -25.12 -31.13 -21.33
CA VAL A 416 -26.24 -31.32 -22.27
C VAL A 416 -25.81 -31.00 -23.72
N GLY A 417 -24.76 -30.19 -23.91
CA GLY A 417 -24.18 -29.91 -25.23
C GLY A 417 -23.30 -31.04 -25.80
N GLY A 418 -22.72 -31.87 -24.94
CA GLY A 418 -21.85 -33.00 -25.34
C GLY A 418 -22.57 -34.23 -25.89
N GLN A 419 -23.87 -34.39 -25.62
CA GLN A 419 -24.63 -35.61 -25.97
C GLN A 419 -25.37 -35.56 -27.32
N LYS A 420 -25.19 -34.50 -28.13
CA LYS A 420 -25.90 -34.33 -29.42
C LYS A 420 -25.05 -34.53 -30.68
N ARG A 421 -23.86 -35.15 -30.59
CA ARG A 421 -22.97 -35.35 -31.76
C ARG A 421 -22.66 -36.79 -32.18
N ASP A 422 -23.38 -37.79 -31.70
CA ASP A 422 -23.23 -39.18 -32.18
C ASP A 422 -24.56 -39.80 -32.60
N THR A 423 -25.11 -39.35 -33.74
CA THR A 423 -26.00 -40.17 -34.57
C THR A 423 -25.78 -39.81 -36.03
N SER A 424 -24.74 -40.41 -36.64
CA SER A 424 -24.61 -40.53 -38.09
C SER A 424 -25.59 -41.60 -38.60
N PRO A 425 -26.46 -41.30 -39.58
CA PRO A 425 -27.26 -42.33 -40.23
C PRO A 425 -26.41 -43.04 -41.29
N SER A 426 -26.34 -44.36 -41.17
CA SER A 426 -25.83 -45.24 -42.23
C SER A 426 -26.82 -45.27 -43.38
N GLU A 427 -26.37 -44.88 -44.57
CA GLU A 427 -26.83 -45.41 -45.86
C GLU A 427 -25.61 -45.65 -46.76
#